data_AF-A0A936NNK4-F1
#
_entry.id   AF-A0A936NNK4-F1
#
_cell.length_a   1.000
_cell.length_b   1.000
_cell.length_c   1.000
_cell.angle_alpha   90.00
_cell.angle_beta   90.00
_cell.angle_gamma   90.00
#
_symmetry.space_group_name_H-M   'P 1'
#
loop_
_entity.id
_entity.type
_entity.pdbx_description
1 polymer ?
#
loop_
_entity_poly.entity_id
_entity_poly.type
_entity_poly.pdbx_seq_one_letter_code
_entity_poly.pdbx_strand_id
1 'polypeptide(L)'
;MYPYRPSGKLYFTIPGQGNFVCSASLIKRGVVVTAAHCVTKYASKKFYTNFQFVPGLRSSSRPYGTWNVSTAWVMSAYFNGAAGQCAASAPGVVCKDDVAVLELTPQSGAYPGTKTGWYGYAWNKWGFTSNGLTHITQIGYPSSHNSGLYMMRNDSQGFIASSTLVNNTIIGSLMTGGSSGGAWLNNFGYQPSLSGTSFGSYSTPNMVVGVTSWGYTNTVIKEQGASPFTSTNIVSLVNAACAGSDPRCS
;
A
#
# COMPACT_ATOMS: atom_id res chain seq x y z
N MET A 1 -4.31 -4.25 17.74
CA MET A 1 -3.67 -3.08 18.38
C MET A 1 -3.22 -2.10 17.29
N TYR A 2 -3.25 -0.80 17.55
CA TYR A 2 -2.55 0.19 16.71
C TYR A 2 -1.04 0.11 16.99
N PRO A 3 -0.14 0.20 16.01
CA PRO A 3 -0.37 0.59 14.62
C PRO A 3 -0.71 -0.53 13.64
N TYR A 4 -0.92 -1.79 14.04
CA TYR A 4 -1.21 -2.87 13.06
C TYR A 4 -2.62 -2.83 12.45
N ARG A 5 -3.64 -2.46 13.25
CA ARG A 5 -5.05 -2.55 12.87
C ARG A 5 -5.52 -1.75 11.62
N PRO A 6 -4.87 -0.66 11.15
CA PRO A 6 -5.19 -0.01 9.88
C PRO A 6 -4.78 -0.81 8.63
N SER A 7 -3.85 -1.76 8.76
CA SER A 7 -3.46 -2.65 7.65
C SER A 7 -4.41 -3.86 7.56
N GLY A 8 -4.69 -4.30 6.35
CA GLY A 8 -5.65 -5.37 6.11
C GLY A 8 -5.41 -6.14 4.82
N LYS A 9 -6.19 -7.21 4.67
CA LYS A 9 -6.23 -8.01 3.44
C LYS A 9 -7.27 -7.41 2.49
N LEU A 10 -6.92 -7.33 1.22
CA LEU A 10 -7.79 -6.89 0.14
C LEU A 10 -8.19 -8.11 -0.69
N TYR A 11 -9.48 -8.35 -0.86
CA TYR A 11 -10.03 -9.36 -1.75
C TYR A 11 -10.63 -8.68 -2.97
N PHE A 12 -10.56 -9.33 -4.13
CA PHE A 12 -11.17 -8.83 -5.37
C PHE A 12 -11.38 -9.96 -6.37
N THR A 13 -12.17 -9.71 -7.41
CA THR A 13 -12.43 -10.65 -8.50
C THR A 13 -11.87 -10.08 -9.80
N ILE A 14 -11.05 -10.86 -10.51
CA ILE A 14 -10.68 -10.55 -11.88
C ILE A 14 -11.71 -11.22 -12.80
N PRO A 15 -12.48 -10.45 -13.60
CA PRO A 15 -13.51 -11.01 -14.49
C PRO A 15 -12.93 -12.10 -15.41
N GLY A 16 -13.57 -13.27 -15.41
CA GLY A 16 -13.14 -14.44 -16.19
C GLY A 16 -11.94 -15.22 -15.63
N GLN A 17 -11.35 -14.81 -14.50
CA GLN A 17 -10.24 -15.54 -13.87
C GLN A 17 -10.54 -16.02 -12.45
N GLY A 18 -11.38 -15.29 -11.69
CA GLY A 18 -11.80 -15.69 -10.35
C GLY A 18 -11.34 -14.74 -9.25
N ASN A 19 -11.17 -15.26 -8.03
CA ASN A 19 -10.92 -14.48 -6.83
C ASN A 19 -9.44 -14.39 -6.50
N PHE A 20 -8.98 -13.20 -6.16
CA PHE A 20 -7.60 -12.85 -5.88
C PHE A 20 -7.48 -12.07 -4.58
N VAL A 21 -6.25 -11.95 -4.11
CA VAL A 21 -5.93 -11.27 -2.86
C VAL A 21 -4.73 -10.36 -3.02
N CYS A 22 -4.79 -9.25 -2.30
CA CYS A 22 -3.74 -8.29 -2.07
C CYS A 22 -3.76 -7.88 -0.59
N SER A 23 -2.97 -6.89 -0.26
CA SER A 23 -2.96 -6.15 0.99
C SER A 23 -3.29 -4.68 0.72
N ALA A 24 -3.74 -3.99 1.75
CA ALA A 24 -4.02 -2.55 1.70
C ALA A 24 -3.90 -1.96 3.11
N SER A 25 -3.92 -0.63 3.21
CA SER A 25 -3.96 0.05 4.51
C SER A 25 -4.78 1.33 4.47
N LEU A 26 -5.44 1.65 5.58
CA LEU A 26 -6.17 2.91 5.74
C LEU A 26 -5.20 4.08 5.83
N ILE A 27 -5.46 5.11 5.01
CA ILE A 27 -4.76 6.41 5.03
C ILE A 27 -5.68 7.58 5.39
N LYS A 28 -7.00 7.33 5.44
CA LYS A 28 -8.03 8.18 6.05
C LYS A 28 -9.08 7.30 6.72
N ARG A 29 -10.12 7.91 7.30
CA ARG A 29 -11.18 7.19 8.03
C ARG A 29 -11.86 6.09 7.19
N GLY A 30 -12.11 6.35 5.90
CA GLY A 30 -12.74 5.42 4.95
C GLY A 30 -12.02 5.31 3.60
N VAL A 31 -10.72 5.63 3.55
CA VAL A 31 -9.91 5.57 2.33
C VAL A 31 -8.70 4.67 2.57
N VAL A 32 -8.49 3.70 1.66
CA VAL A 32 -7.34 2.80 1.71
C VAL A 32 -6.42 2.99 0.51
N VAL A 33 -5.13 2.76 0.72
CA VAL A 33 -4.12 2.69 -0.34
C VAL A 33 -3.71 1.24 -0.59
N THR A 34 -3.49 0.91 -1.86
CA THR A 34 -3.01 -0.39 -2.35
C THR A 34 -2.23 -0.20 -3.66
N ALA A 35 -1.79 -1.28 -4.30
CA ALA A 35 -1.12 -1.23 -5.59
C ALA A 35 -2.14 -1.15 -6.74
N ALA A 36 -1.82 -0.46 -7.83
CA ALA A 36 -2.71 -0.36 -8.99
C ALA A 36 -2.96 -1.71 -9.66
N HIS A 37 -1.98 -2.61 -9.67
CA HIS A 37 -2.15 -3.96 -10.19
C HIS A 37 -3.10 -4.82 -9.35
N CYS A 38 -3.42 -4.43 -8.12
CA CYS A 38 -4.49 -5.06 -7.34
C CYS A 38 -5.88 -4.61 -7.79
N VAL A 39 -5.96 -3.59 -8.65
CA VAL A 39 -7.20 -2.91 -9.07
C VAL A 39 -7.44 -3.05 -10.58
N THR A 40 -6.38 -3.04 -11.37
CA THR A 40 -6.41 -3.17 -12.82
C THR A 40 -5.06 -3.65 -13.36
N LYS A 41 -5.08 -4.46 -14.42
CA LYS A 41 -3.84 -4.81 -15.13
C LYS A 41 -3.34 -3.58 -15.89
N TYR A 42 -2.03 -3.31 -15.84
CA TYR A 42 -1.39 -2.24 -16.61
C TYR A 42 -1.84 -2.25 -18.09
N ALA A 43 -2.16 -1.08 -18.63
CA ALA A 43 -2.63 -0.86 -20.00
C ALA A 43 -3.92 -1.63 -20.41
N SER A 44 -4.58 -2.33 -19.49
CA SER A 44 -5.76 -3.16 -19.83
C SER A 44 -7.04 -2.36 -20.00
N LYS A 45 -7.08 -1.13 -19.45
CA LYS A 45 -8.25 -0.27 -19.40
C LYS A 45 -9.50 -0.93 -18.81
N LYS A 46 -9.31 -1.90 -17.90
CA LYS A 46 -10.41 -2.67 -17.27
C LYS A 46 -10.15 -2.80 -15.77
N PHE A 47 -11.12 -2.39 -14.98
CA PHE A 47 -11.08 -2.60 -13.53
C PHE A 47 -11.47 -4.03 -13.16
N TYR A 48 -10.89 -4.52 -12.07
CA TYR A 48 -11.40 -5.69 -11.36
C TYR A 48 -12.67 -5.32 -10.58
N THR A 49 -13.31 -6.30 -9.94
CA THR A 49 -14.61 -6.10 -9.29
C THR A 49 -14.63 -6.72 -7.89
N ASN A 50 -15.74 -6.52 -7.16
CA ASN A 50 -16.03 -7.16 -5.87
C ASN A 50 -14.96 -6.93 -4.80
N PHE A 51 -14.40 -5.72 -4.73
CA PHE A 51 -13.35 -5.42 -3.77
C PHE A 51 -13.88 -5.40 -2.33
N GLN A 52 -13.17 -6.10 -1.44
CA GLN A 52 -13.44 -6.11 0.00
C GLN A 52 -12.16 -5.94 0.80
N PHE A 53 -12.13 -4.93 1.67
CA PHE A 53 -11.04 -4.68 2.60
C PHE A 53 -11.35 -5.22 4.00
N VAL A 54 -10.42 -5.97 4.59
CA VAL A 54 -10.55 -6.57 5.92
C VAL A 54 -9.39 -6.10 6.81
N PRO A 55 -9.56 -5.01 7.57
CA PRO A 55 -8.52 -4.52 8.47
C PRO A 55 -8.25 -5.52 9.59
N GLY A 56 -6.97 -5.73 9.90
CA GLY A 56 -6.52 -6.58 11.00
C GLY A 56 -7.00 -8.04 10.94
N LEU A 57 -7.20 -8.60 9.73
CA LEU A 57 -7.52 -10.01 9.54
C LEU A 57 -6.52 -10.88 10.34
N ARG A 58 -7.04 -11.84 11.10
CA ARG A 58 -6.21 -12.79 11.83
C ARG A 58 -6.89 -14.14 11.88
N SER A 59 -6.27 -15.15 11.26
CA SER A 59 -6.91 -16.45 11.02
C SER A 59 -8.23 -16.25 10.25
N SER A 60 -9.33 -16.78 10.77
CA SER A 60 -10.70 -16.54 10.30
C SER A 60 -11.34 -15.28 10.89
N SER A 61 -10.74 -14.64 11.90
CA SER A 61 -11.32 -13.50 12.59
C SER A 61 -11.17 -12.21 11.79
N ARG A 62 -12.28 -11.47 11.68
CA ARG A 62 -12.37 -10.15 11.04
C ARG A 62 -12.72 -9.09 12.09
N PRO A 63 -11.81 -8.76 13.01
CA PRO A 63 -12.12 -8.01 14.23
C PRO A 63 -12.65 -6.59 13.98
N TYR A 64 -12.36 -6.03 12.80
CA TYR A 64 -12.82 -4.70 12.40
C TYR A 64 -13.79 -4.74 11.22
N GLY A 65 -14.40 -5.89 10.94
CA GLY A 65 -15.38 -6.07 9.87
C GLY A 65 -14.79 -6.29 8.48
N THR A 66 -15.68 -6.37 7.49
CA THR A 66 -15.35 -6.48 6.06
C THR A 66 -15.99 -5.30 5.35
N TRP A 67 -15.21 -4.53 4.60
CA TRP A 67 -15.64 -3.25 4.03
C TRP A 67 -15.61 -3.32 2.52
N ASN A 68 -16.77 -3.14 1.89
CA ASN A 68 -16.86 -3.04 0.44
C ASN A 68 -16.25 -1.73 -0.05
N VAL A 69 -15.77 -1.72 -1.28
CA VAL A 69 -15.27 -0.51 -1.96
C VAL A 69 -16.36 0.06 -2.85
N SER A 70 -16.58 1.38 -2.80
CA SER A 70 -17.50 2.09 -3.69
C SER A 70 -16.82 2.56 -4.97
N THR A 71 -15.56 3.01 -4.87
CA THR A 71 -14.82 3.63 -5.97
C THR A 71 -13.35 3.24 -5.90
N ALA A 72 -12.74 2.98 -7.06
CA ALA A 72 -11.32 2.69 -7.17
C ALA A 72 -10.64 3.71 -8.09
N TRP A 73 -9.53 4.29 -7.62
CA TRP A 73 -8.76 5.32 -8.32
C TRP A 73 -7.37 4.80 -8.64
N VAL A 74 -6.97 4.97 -9.90
CA VAL A 74 -5.62 4.68 -10.41
C VAL A 74 -5.19 5.82 -11.31
N MET A 75 -3.89 6.02 -11.48
CA MET A 75 -3.39 7.03 -12.41
C MET A 75 -3.72 6.66 -13.85
N SER A 76 -4.23 7.62 -14.64
CA SER A 76 -4.54 7.43 -16.06
C SER A 76 -3.34 6.94 -16.87
N ALA A 77 -2.12 7.34 -16.48
CA ALA A 77 -0.89 6.89 -17.13
C ALA A 77 -0.68 5.36 -16.97
N TYR A 78 -0.95 4.80 -15.78
CA TYR A 78 -0.91 3.36 -15.55
C TYR A 78 -2.06 2.63 -16.26
N PHE A 79 -3.28 3.18 -16.16
CA PHE A 79 -4.48 2.58 -16.75
C PHE A 79 -4.40 2.48 -18.29
N ASN A 80 -3.90 3.53 -18.94
CA ASN A 80 -3.80 3.63 -20.39
C ASN A 80 -2.49 3.09 -20.99
N GLY A 81 -1.49 2.80 -20.16
CA GLY A 81 -0.22 2.25 -20.63
C GLY A 81 0.76 3.29 -21.19
N ALA A 82 0.90 4.44 -20.54
CA ALA A 82 1.77 5.51 -21.02
C ALA A 82 3.25 5.07 -21.08
N ALA A 83 3.97 5.49 -22.13
CA ALA A 83 5.38 5.13 -22.32
C ALA A 83 6.25 5.57 -21.11
N GLY A 84 7.19 4.72 -20.71
CA GLY A 84 8.10 5.00 -19.59
C GLY A 84 7.47 4.95 -18.19
N GLN A 85 6.23 4.45 -18.09
CA GLN A 85 5.56 4.19 -16.80
C GLN A 85 6.12 2.97 -16.08
N CYS A 86 6.40 1.91 -16.84
CA CYS A 86 6.91 0.65 -16.32
C CYS A 86 8.27 0.34 -16.94
N ALA A 87 9.15 -0.28 -16.17
CA ALA A 87 10.43 -0.76 -16.64
C ALA A 87 10.24 -1.94 -17.62
N ALA A 88 10.76 -1.82 -18.84
CA ALA A 88 10.46 -2.71 -19.96
C ALA A 88 10.94 -4.16 -19.78
N SER A 89 11.97 -4.39 -18.97
CA SER A 89 12.61 -5.70 -18.78
C SER A 89 12.66 -6.13 -17.32
N ALA A 90 11.67 -5.69 -16.53
CA ALA A 90 11.69 -5.87 -15.10
C ALA A 90 11.02 -7.18 -14.65
N PRO A 91 11.39 -7.75 -13.49
CA PRO A 91 10.93 -9.05 -13.02
C PRO A 91 9.45 -9.10 -12.58
N GLY A 92 8.72 -7.99 -12.70
CA GLY A 92 7.32 -7.84 -12.26
C GLY A 92 6.73 -6.50 -12.69
N VAL A 93 5.66 -6.07 -12.01
CA VAL A 93 5.01 -4.77 -12.25
C VAL A 93 5.85 -3.63 -11.69
N VAL A 94 7.01 -3.37 -12.29
CA VAL A 94 7.91 -2.30 -11.83
C VAL A 94 7.51 -0.99 -12.51
N CYS A 95 6.56 -0.28 -11.90
CA CYS A 95 6.01 0.96 -12.45
C CYS A 95 6.13 2.14 -11.48
N LYS A 96 6.06 3.37 -11.99
CA LYS A 96 6.04 4.60 -11.16
C LYS A 96 4.69 4.77 -10.47
N ASP A 97 3.63 4.46 -11.20
CA ASP A 97 2.25 4.71 -10.79
C ASP A 97 1.50 3.39 -10.46
N ASP A 98 2.20 2.34 -9.98
CA ASP A 98 1.54 1.16 -9.42
C ASP A 98 1.01 1.44 -7.99
N VAL A 99 0.18 2.47 -7.91
CA VAL A 99 -0.45 3.00 -6.69
C VAL A 99 -1.93 3.22 -6.98
N ALA A 100 -2.79 2.78 -6.06
CA ALA A 100 -4.22 2.98 -6.13
C ALA A 100 -4.79 3.43 -4.79
N VAL A 101 -5.88 4.18 -4.87
CA VAL A 101 -6.67 4.60 -3.72
C VAL A 101 -8.09 4.06 -3.88
N LEU A 102 -8.63 3.46 -2.82
CA LEU A 102 -9.99 2.91 -2.80
C LEU A 102 -10.82 3.63 -1.74
N GLU A 103 -12.01 4.03 -2.15
CA GLU A 103 -13.04 4.56 -1.25
C GLU A 103 -13.86 3.41 -0.69
N LEU A 104 -13.99 3.34 0.63
CA LEU A 104 -14.82 2.32 1.28
C LEU A 104 -16.27 2.78 1.39
N THR A 105 -17.21 1.85 1.22
CA THR A 105 -18.63 2.07 1.51
C THR A 105 -18.83 2.09 3.04
N PRO A 106 -19.50 3.11 3.61
CA PRO A 106 -19.79 3.14 5.04
C PRO A 106 -20.75 2.00 5.45
N GLN A 107 -20.65 1.57 6.71
CA GLN A 107 -21.55 0.60 7.33
C GLN A 107 -22.20 1.28 8.52
N SER A 108 -23.54 1.42 8.46
CA SER A 108 -24.32 2.13 9.48
C SER A 108 -23.77 3.54 9.76
N GLY A 109 -23.37 4.26 8.70
CA GLY A 109 -22.80 5.62 8.79
C GLY A 109 -21.37 5.70 9.33
N ALA A 110 -20.73 4.58 9.68
CA ALA A 110 -19.36 4.53 10.15
C ALA A 110 -18.40 3.96 9.10
N TYR A 111 -17.11 4.20 9.32
CA TYR A 111 -16.00 3.70 8.51
C TYR A 111 -14.99 2.97 9.40
N PRO A 112 -14.14 2.07 8.88
CA PRO A 112 -13.26 1.25 9.71
C PRO A 112 -12.26 2.08 10.51
N GLY A 113 -11.81 3.20 9.95
CA GLY A 113 -10.87 4.13 10.58
C GLY A 113 -11.33 4.67 11.92
N THR A 114 -12.64 4.66 12.21
CA THR A 114 -13.16 5.04 13.54
C THR A 114 -12.70 4.09 14.64
N LYS A 115 -12.51 2.79 14.33
CA LYS A 115 -12.07 1.76 15.27
C LYS A 115 -10.59 1.41 15.11
N THR A 116 -10.07 1.55 13.89
CA THR A 116 -8.69 1.18 13.57
C THR A 116 -7.72 2.36 13.68
N GLY A 117 -8.19 3.60 13.59
CA GLY A 117 -7.33 4.69 13.14
C GLY A 117 -6.88 4.47 11.69
N TRP A 118 -5.98 5.32 11.23
CA TRP A 118 -5.36 5.25 9.91
C TRP A 118 -3.90 5.68 10.00
N TYR A 119 -3.14 5.41 8.95
CA TYR A 119 -1.78 5.91 8.81
C TYR A 119 -1.77 7.30 8.19
N GLY A 120 -0.69 8.05 8.42
CA GLY A 120 -0.35 9.14 7.52
C GLY A 120 0.25 8.59 6.22
N TYR A 121 0.35 9.44 5.20
CA TYR A 121 1.12 9.13 3.99
C TYR A 121 2.03 10.31 3.66
N ALA A 122 3.21 10.00 3.13
CA ALA A 122 4.18 11.00 2.73
C ALA A 122 4.75 10.67 1.35
N TRP A 123 5.33 11.65 0.68
CA TRP A 123 5.74 11.56 -0.72
C TRP A 123 7.06 12.28 -0.97
N ASN A 124 7.59 12.17 -2.19
CA ASN A 124 8.82 12.83 -2.64
C ASN A 124 10.02 12.55 -1.72
N LYS A 125 10.23 11.25 -1.41
CA LYS A 125 11.37 10.75 -0.62
C LYS A 125 11.38 11.21 0.84
N TRP A 126 10.23 11.54 1.42
CA TRP A 126 10.09 11.77 2.85
C TRP A 126 10.66 10.60 3.65
N GLY A 127 11.50 10.88 4.65
CA GLY A 127 12.13 9.83 5.47
C GLY A 127 13.34 9.14 4.82
N PHE A 128 13.78 9.56 3.63
CA PHE A 128 15.01 9.08 3.00
C PHE A 128 16.18 10.05 3.25
N THR A 129 17.38 9.49 3.37
CA THR A 129 18.64 10.25 3.39
C THR A 129 18.97 10.81 2.00
N SER A 130 19.96 11.72 1.93
CA SER A 130 20.47 12.26 0.66
C SER A 130 20.98 11.17 -0.30
N ASN A 131 21.49 10.06 0.24
CA ASN A 131 21.94 8.90 -0.51
C ASN A 131 20.79 7.95 -0.93
N GLY A 132 19.54 8.34 -0.68
CA GLY A 132 18.37 7.54 -1.05
C GLY A 132 18.17 6.29 -0.21
N LEU A 133 18.69 6.26 1.03
CA LEU A 133 18.50 5.17 1.99
C LEU A 133 17.44 5.51 3.03
N THR A 134 16.68 4.52 3.50
CA THR A 134 15.70 4.68 4.59
C THR A 134 15.49 3.37 5.35
N HIS A 135 14.85 3.41 6.53
CA HIS A 135 14.34 2.22 7.19
C HIS A 135 12.86 2.03 6.87
N ILE A 136 12.49 0.86 6.32
CA ILE A 136 11.11 0.51 5.99
C ILE A 136 10.63 -0.62 6.88
N THR A 137 9.45 -0.42 7.47
CA THR A 137 8.62 -1.53 7.94
C THR A 137 7.57 -1.85 6.88
N GLN A 138 7.64 -3.05 6.31
CA GLN A 138 6.66 -3.58 5.38
C GLN A 138 5.59 -4.39 6.13
N ILE A 139 4.31 -4.16 5.80
CA ILE A 139 3.17 -4.91 6.32
C ILE A 139 2.34 -5.51 5.17
N GLY A 140 2.05 -6.81 5.23
CA GLY A 140 1.22 -7.47 4.20
C GLY A 140 0.68 -8.84 4.59
N TYR A 141 -0.09 -9.46 3.69
CA TYR A 141 -0.71 -10.79 3.83
C TYR A 141 -0.27 -11.73 2.70
N PRO A 142 1.02 -12.12 2.65
CA PRO A 142 1.52 -13.02 1.61
C PRO A 142 0.87 -14.40 1.72
N SER A 143 0.30 -14.90 0.62
CA SER A 143 -0.46 -16.15 0.58
C SER A 143 0.38 -17.37 0.94
N SER A 144 1.70 -17.35 0.71
CA SER A 144 2.58 -18.45 1.08
C SER A 144 2.84 -18.54 2.60
N HIS A 145 2.52 -17.50 3.39
CA HIS A 145 2.73 -17.50 4.84
C HIS A 145 1.39 -17.64 5.54
N ASN A 146 1.19 -18.80 6.19
CA ASN A 146 -0.07 -19.14 6.88
C ASN A 146 -1.32 -18.88 6.01
N SER A 147 -1.24 -19.24 4.72
CA SER A 147 -2.32 -19.04 3.73
C SER A 147 -2.75 -17.57 3.55
N GLY A 148 -1.90 -16.62 3.92
CA GLY A 148 -2.21 -15.19 3.97
C GLY A 148 -3.32 -14.85 4.95
N LEU A 149 -3.54 -15.66 5.99
CA LEU A 149 -4.53 -15.40 7.04
C LEU A 149 -3.96 -14.62 8.23
N TYR A 150 -2.66 -14.37 8.22
CA TYR A 150 -1.97 -13.59 9.25
C TYR A 150 -1.19 -12.46 8.59
N MET A 151 -1.20 -11.32 9.26
CA MET A 151 -0.39 -10.18 8.89
C MET A 151 1.08 -10.49 9.16
N MET A 152 1.91 -10.35 8.12
CA MET A 152 3.35 -10.43 8.22
C MET A 152 3.93 -9.02 8.32
N ARG A 153 4.98 -8.90 9.13
CA ARG A 153 5.83 -7.71 9.23
C ARG A 153 7.23 -8.09 8.75
N ASN A 154 7.85 -7.20 7.99
CA ASN A 154 9.26 -7.27 7.63
C ASN A 154 9.88 -5.89 7.87
N ASP A 155 11.12 -5.85 8.35
CA ASP A 155 11.87 -4.61 8.57
C ASP A 155 13.19 -4.71 7.81
N SER A 156 13.51 -3.70 7.02
CA SER A 156 14.72 -3.68 6.19
C SER A 156 15.17 -2.25 5.94
N GLN A 157 16.47 -2.08 5.75
CA GLN A 157 16.96 -0.90 5.03
C GLN A 157 16.40 -0.96 3.61
N GLY A 158 15.80 0.15 3.17
CA GLY A 158 15.39 0.37 1.80
C GLY A 158 16.33 1.33 1.09
N PHE A 159 16.46 1.17 -0.22
CA PHE A 159 17.17 2.11 -1.08
C PHE A 159 16.35 2.45 -2.33
N ILE A 160 16.53 3.66 -2.85
CA ILE A 160 15.95 4.06 -4.14
C ILE A 160 16.80 3.45 -5.25
N ALA A 161 16.18 2.57 -6.04
CA ALA A 161 16.81 1.92 -7.18
C ALA A 161 17.12 2.91 -8.31
N SER A 162 17.90 2.46 -9.29
CA SER A 162 18.22 3.26 -10.47
C SER A 162 16.98 3.57 -11.32
N SER A 163 17.13 4.51 -12.26
CA SER A 163 16.07 4.88 -13.20
C SER A 163 15.60 3.73 -14.10
N THR A 164 16.42 2.68 -14.26
CA THR A 164 16.04 1.43 -14.96
C THR A 164 14.89 0.71 -14.25
N LEU A 165 14.83 0.78 -12.92
CA LEU A 165 13.70 0.29 -12.12
C LEU A 165 12.75 1.44 -11.72
N VAL A 166 12.74 2.49 -12.55
CA VAL A 166 11.90 3.69 -12.43
C VAL A 166 11.89 4.28 -11.00
N ASN A 167 13.06 4.28 -10.35
CA ASN A 167 13.27 4.79 -9.00
C ASN A 167 12.36 4.17 -7.93
N ASN A 168 11.95 2.91 -8.12
CA ASN A 168 11.28 2.14 -7.07
C ASN A 168 12.18 2.03 -5.83
N THR A 169 11.55 1.99 -4.65
CA THR A 169 12.29 1.64 -3.43
C THR A 169 12.40 0.12 -3.36
N ILE A 170 13.56 -0.40 -2.99
CA ILE A 170 13.81 -1.83 -2.86
C ILE A 170 14.17 -2.17 -1.42
N ILE A 171 13.65 -3.29 -0.92
CA ILE A 171 13.97 -3.86 0.40
C ILE A 171 14.22 -5.36 0.30
N GLY A 172 14.99 -5.91 1.23
CA GLY A 172 14.97 -7.34 1.50
C GLY A 172 13.62 -7.76 2.08
N SER A 173 13.01 -8.83 1.55
CA SER A 173 11.73 -9.35 2.03
C SER A 173 11.51 -10.80 1.62
N LEU A 174 10.98 -11.61 2.55
CA LEU A 174 10.52 -12.98 2.27
C LEU A 174 9.05 -13.05 1.82
N MET A 175 8.33 -11.92 1.85
CA MET A 175 6.92 -11.91 1.45
C MET A 175 6.75 -12.31 -0.03
N THR A 176 5.57 -12.86 -0.35
CA THR A 176 5.22 -13.36 -1.70
C THR A 176 3.90 -12.75 -2.18
N GLY A 177 3.34 -13.26 -3.28
CA GLY A 177 2.02 -12.85 -3.79
C GLY A 177 0.95 -12.79 -2.70
N GLY A 178 0.11 -11.76 -2.74
CA GLY A 178 -0.82 -11.38 -1.66
C GLY A 178 -0.30 -10.25 -0.77
N SER A 179 1.02 -10.07 -0.67
CA SER A 179 1.61 -8.88 -0.02
C SER A 179 1.48 -7.60 -0.84
N SER A 180 1.26 -7.71 -2.16
CA SER A 180 0.96 -6.60 -3.08
C SER A 180 -0.01 -5.58 -2.49
N GLY A 181 0.31 -4.30 -2.59
CA GLY A 181 -0.46 -3.20 -2.00
C GLY A 181 -0.27 -3.00 -0.50
N GLY A 182 0.46 -3.88 0.18
CA GLY A 182 0.82 -3.76 1.58
C GLY A 182 1.69 -2.52 1.85
N ALA A 183 1.46 -1.86 2.97
CA ALA A 183 2.09 -0.59 3.31
C ALA A 183 3.59 -0.73 3.59
N TRP A 184 4.38 0.21 3.07
CA TRP A 184 5.77 0.44 3.46
C TRP A 184 5.84 1.71 4.29
N LEU A 185 6.22 1.56 5.56
CA LEU A 185 6.08 2.58 6.60
C LEU A 185 7.44 3.05 7.09
N ASN A 186 7.58 4.37 7.19
CA ASN A 186 8.59 4.99 8.05
C ASN A 186 8.01 5.23 9.45
N ASN A 187 8.90 5.20 10.45
CA ASN A 187 8.57 5.44 11.86
C ASN A 187 7.40 4.59 12.36
N PHE A 188 7.35 3.31 11.97
CA PHE A 188 6.28 2.41 12.40
C PHE A 188 6.38 2.14 13.90
N GLY A 189 5.32 2.45 14.64
CA GLY A 189 5.27 2.27 16.08
C GLY A 189 4.50 3.37 16.82
N TYR A 190 4.60 3.32 18.14
CA TYR A 190 4.13 4.38 19.03
C TYR A 190 5.22 5.45 19.16
N GLN A 191 4.85 6.72 19.06
CA GLN A 191 5.80 7.82 19.26
C GLN A 191 6.02 8.03 20.77
N PRO A 192 7.26 7.85 21.29
CA PRO A 192 7.53 7.98 22.72
C PRO A 192 7.51 9.44 23.18
N SER A 193 7.40 9.67 24.50
CA SER A 193 7.80 10.94 25.10
C SER A 193 9.32 10.93 25.27
N LEU A 194 10.00 11.99 24.85
CA LEU A 194 11.46 12.10 24.90
C LEU A 194 11.90 12.99 26.07
N SER A 195 12.98 12.58 26.72
CA SER A 195 13.70 13.37 27.71
C SER A 195 15.19 13.33 27.38
N GLY A 196 15.88 14.48 27.46
CA GLY A 196 17.31 14.59 27.15
C GLY A 196 17.68 14.47 25.66
N THR A 197 16.70 14.42 24.76
CA THR A 197 16.90 14.37 23.30
C THR A 197 15.65 14.88 22.57
N SER A 198 15.75 15.07 21.25
CA SER A 198 14.65 15.50 20.38
C SER A 198 14.49 14.55 19.20
N PHE A 199 13.31 14.57 18.59
CA PHE A 199 13.12 13.89 17.32
C PHE A 199 13.91 14.55 16.19
N GLY A 200 14.21 13.78 15.13
CA GLY A 200 14.76 14.30 13.88
C GLY A 200 13.70 14.99 13.00
N SER A 201 14.10 15.45 11.82
CA SER A 201 13.26 16.25 10.92
C SER A 201 12.06 15.51 10.32
N TYR A 202 12.12 14.18 10.23
CA TYR A 202 11.07 13.33 9.69
C TYR A 202 10.51 12.43 10.80
N SER A 203 9.83 13.02 11.79
CA SER A 203 9.50 12.35 13.05
C SER A 203 8.08 11.82 13.16
N THR A 204 7.18 12.22 12.26
CA THR A 204 5.79 11.77 12.28
C THR A 204 5.73 10.23 12.22
N PRO A 205 5.02 9.57 13.14
CA PRO A 205 4.96 8.10 13.18
C PRO A 205 4.01 7.54 12.12
N ASN A 206 4.27 6.29 11.72
CA ASN A 206 3.38 5.50 10.85
C ASN A 206 3.04 6.19 9.51
N MET A 207 4.07 6.64 8.79
CA MET A 207 3.93 7.30 7.49
C MET A 207 4.13 6.28 6.36
N VAL A 208 3.08 6.03 5.57
CA VAL A 208 3.18 5.22 4.36
C VAL A 208 3.91 6.02 3.27
N VAL A 209 4.99 5.46 2.73
CA VAL A 209 5.81 6.10 1.68
C VAL A 209 5.84 5.32 0.37
N GLY A 210 5.21 4.16 0.36
CA GLY A 210 5.05 3.28 -0.79
C GLY A 210 4.17 2.09 -0.44
N VAL A 211 3.86 1.29 -1.45
CA VAL A 211 3.16 0.02 -1.29
C VAL A 211 3.90 -1.08 -2.06
N THR A 212 3.86 -2.32 -1.57
CA THR A 212 4.45 -3.46 -2.31
C THR A 212 3.88 -3.50 -3.71
N SER A 213 4.73 -3.35 -4.71
CA SER A 213 4.34 -3.29 -6.12
C SER A 213 4.75 -4.58 -6.84
N TRP A 214 5.95 -5.09 -6.53
CA TRP A 214 6.47 -6.29 -7.19
C TRP A 214 7.46 -7.04 -6.30
N GLY A 215 7.73 -8.28 -6.69
CA GLY A 215 8.80 -9.12 -6.16
C GLY A 215 9.19 -10.14 -7.21
N TYR A 216 10.31 -10.81 -7.02
CA TYR A 216 10.76 -11.84 -7.94
C TYR A 216 9.89 -13.10 -7.84
N THR A 217 9.56 -13.69 -8.99
CA THR A 217 8.92 -15.02 -9.04
C THR A 217 9.92 -16.13 -8.71
N ASN A 218 11.21 -15.90 -8.96
CA ASN A 218 12.29 -16.76 -8.51
C ASN A 218 12.32 -16.76 -6.97
N THR A 219 11.97 -17.91 -6.39
CA THR A 219 11.82 -18.07 -4.94
C THR A 219 13.14 -18.02 -4.19
N VAL A 220 14.30 -18.02 -4.84
CA VAL A 220 15.60 -17.82 -4.19
C VAL A 220 15.82 -16.35 -3.83
N ILE A 221 15.30 -15.42 -4.63
CA ILE A 221 15.52 -13.99 -4.44
C ILE A 221 14.56 -13.44 -3.38
N LYS A 222 15.09 -12.84 -2.31
CA LYS A 222 14.33 -12.34 -1.16
C LYS A 222 14.26 -10.82 -1.18
N GLU A 223 13.69 -10.29 -2.26
CA GLU A 223 13.63 -8.87 -2.53
C GLU A 223 12.26 -8.48 -3.06
N GLN A 224 11.77 -7.32 -2.64
CA GLN A 224 10.59 -6.68 -3.19
C GLN A 224 10.82 -5.21 -3.47
N GLY A 225 10.03 -4.66 -4.38
CA GLY A 225 10.02 -3.25 -4.69
C GLY A 225 8.66 -2.58 -4.49
N ALA A 226 8.70 -1.28 -4.25
CA ALA A 226 7.55 -0.41 -4.12
C ALA A 226 7.66 0.79 -5.05
N SER A 227 6.54 1.13 -5.70
CA SER A 227 6.39 2.41 -6.37
C SER A 227 6.51 3.54 -5.35
N PRO A 228 7.31 4.58 -5.63
CA PRO A 228 7.44 5.70 -4.70
C PRO A 228 6.16 6.51 -4.68
N PHE A 229 5.77 6.98 -3.49
CA PHE A 229 4.76 8.02 -3.40
C PHE A 229 5.35 9.36 -3.83
N THR A 230 4.68 10.03 -4.74
CA THR A 230 5.04 11.32 -5.32
C THR A 230 3.88 12.30 -5.22
N SER A 231 4.18 13.59 -5.35
CA SER A 231 3.15 14.63 -5.44
C SER A 231 2.26 14.48 -6.67
N THR A 232 2.66 13.71 -7.69
CA THR A 232 1.90 13.51 -8.92
C THR A 232 1.10 12.22 -8.93
N ASN A 233 1.33 11.28 -8.00
CA ASN A 233 0.54 10.06 -7.86
C ASN A 233 -0.36 10.08 -6.60
N ILE A 234 0.13 9.75 -5.41
CA ILE A 234 -0.68 9.54 -4.20
C ILE A 234 -1.44 10.80 -3.82
N VAL A 235 -0.83 11.97 -3.98
CA VAL A 235 -1.50 13.25 -3.69
C VAL A 235 -2.65 13.47 -4.67
N SER A 236 -2.43 13.27 -5.97
CA SER A 236 -3.47 13.37 -6.99
C SER A 236 -4.62 12.38 -6.74
N LEU A 237 -4.30 11.14 -6.41
CA LEU A 237 -5.28 10.07 -6.14
C LEU A 237 -6.11 10.36 -4.89
N VAL A 238 -5.47 10.79 -3.79
CA VAL A 238 -6.19 11.15 -2.56
C VAL A 238 -7.04 12.39 -2.77
N ASN A 239 -6.55 13.40 -3.49
CA ASN A 239 -7.36 14.60 -3.80
C ASN A 239 -8.60 14.25 -4.63
N ALA A 240 -8.49 13.32 -5.59
CA ALA A 240 -9.63 12.85 -6.36
C ALA A 240 -10.63 12.07 -5.47
N ALA A 241 -10.13 11.15 -4.64
CA ALA A 241 -10.96 10.34 -3.75
C ALA A 241 -11.61 11.14 -2.59
N CYS A 242 -11.04 12.30 -2.27
CA CYS A 242 -11.47 13.20 -1.21
C CYS A 242 -12.01 14.53 -1.75
N ALA A 243 -12.47 14.55 -3.00
CA ALA A 243 -13.11 15.73 -3.57
C ALA A 243 -14.46 15.96 -2.86
N GLY A 244 -14.70 17.20 -2.42
CA GLY A 244 -15.85 17.55 -1.58
C GLY A 244 -15.63 17.14 -0.11
N SER A 245 -16.41 17.71 0.80
CA SER A 245 -16.28 17.48 2.25
C SER A 245 -16.76 16.08 2.68
N ASP A 246 -16.20 15.03 2.08
CA ASP A 246 -16.62 13.67 2.30
C ASP A 246 -16.17 13.16 3.69
N PRO A 247 -17.11 12.66 4.53
CA PRO A 247 -16.79 12.12 5.86
C PRO A 247 -15.75 10.98 5.87
N ARG A 248 -15.51 10.30 4.74
CA ARG A 248 -14.47 9.26 4.61
C ARG A 248 -13.05 9.82 4.70
N CYS A 249 -12.87 11.11 4.44
CA CYS A 249 -11.57 11.77 4.30
C CYS A 249 -11.15 12.63 5.50
N SER A 250 -12.08 12.83 6.45
CA SER A 250 -11.86 13.53 7.72
C SER A 250 -11.60 12.57 8.86
#